data_AF-A0A954Q3G9-F1
#
_entry.id   AF-A0A954Q3G9-F1
#
_cell.length_a   1.000
_cell.length_b   1.000
_cell.length_c   1.000
_cell.angle_alpha   90.00
_cell.angle_beta   90.00
_cell.angle_gamma   90.00
#
_symmetry.space_group_name_H-M   'P 1'
#
loop_
_entity.id
_entity.type
_entity.pdbx_description
1 polymer ?
#
loop_
_entity_poly.entity_id
_entity_poly.type
_entity_poly.pdbx_seq_one_letter_code
_entity_poly.pdbx_strand_id
1 'polypeptide(L)'
;FPKTFSEQNSRGLRPIGSHLRYVPDFCDWNGRLVLATDETSIQGNRLAGQPQSNLWFGSYDDLKTWGPASGYGGPWIDDEVKAGQWSDPFLVAGFQRRMLHLAVGRIKRPSVVALRATDQQAITWMPDELAKLPRVTVNRGDWHKPGVGYSFDVDQDVTVFLAVDVRGQPKIDDAWKPTDLELRWGKDHRDQIYRRDFPAGTITVATNETEHTPGSFGMPHSAFVKPVGKSVRITPKSGAALTQPRSKSNDTAGPPVTFAIQIDTGGTNQWIDLTYVSVPDGEAKSVSLPDDMDAVWMRFKLDRDCVATAMLHQTSDYPNPSNSSSDDAPNAGMFAGLADVGDAEAIGGLVYAAKRNRNLRIITPDDRYFEFTKAQFDFKVDATDEKLKQLLQVEPEFSVDEASVVIQSQGKRYRLPKGDAAYDRPFASGWPRATREVESERELANIHGTFYELPLVTNDAPPAWNLMRPVSSHRKQITDYCSWNGLLVLCGVKQDASENDHLFCDPKLGVGLWLGGIDDLWKLGKPIGHGGPWKSTPVEAGIHSDAYLMRGYDRKSVSLSHLSSDPVTITLEIDIDGNGMWVPYKSFVIPAGTTTNHTFPLAFSAFWVRAFTDAATTATVQFEYQ
;
A
#
# COMPACT_ATOMS: atom_id res chain seq x y z
N PHE A 1 -18.68 -10.46 -24.13
CA PHE A 1 -18.31 -11.83 -23.74
C PHE A 1 -17.85 -12.63 -24.95
N PRO A 2 -17.01 -13.66 -24.76
CA PRO A 2 -16.69 -14.62 -25.83
C PRO A 2 -17.95 -15.20 -26.46
N LYS A 3 -17.96 -15.45 -27.77
CA LYS A 3 -19.14 -15.97 -28.50
C LYS A 3 -19.68 -17.30 -27.94
N THR A 4 -18.80 -18.10 -27.34
CA THR A 4 -19.12 -19.41 -26.76
C THR A 4 -19.45 -19.35 -25.27
N PHE A 5 -19.46 -18.15 -24.67
CA PHE A 5 -19.67 -18.00 -23.23
C PHE A 5 -21.12 -18.38 -22.87
N SER A 6 -21.26 -19.36 -21.98
CA SER A 6 -22.52 -19.81 -21.42
C SER A 6 -22.31 -20.36 -20.00
N GLU A 7 -23.40 -20.68 -19.31
CA GLU A 7 -23.36 -21.37 -18.02
C GLU A 7 -22.55 -22.68 -18.07
N GLN A 8 -22.59 -23.40 -19.20
CA GLN A 8 -21.88 -24.67 -19.40
C GLN A 8 -20.47 -24.49 -20.00
N ASN A 9 -20.11 -23.28 -20.43
CA ASN A 9 -18.83 -22.98 -21.06
C ASN A 9 -18.37 -21.56 -20.72
N SER A 10 -17.51 -21.46 -19.71
CA SER A 10 -16.92 -20.20 -19.26
C SER A 10 -15.55 -19.91 -19.91
N ARG A 11 -15.10 -20.72 -20.87
CA ARG A 11 -13.81 -20.54 -21.54
C ARG A 11 -13.76 -19.23 -22.31
N GLY A 12 -12.58 -18.62 -22.33
CA GLY A 12 -12.29 -17.40 -23.09
C GLY A 12 -12.45 -16.11 -22.29
N LEU A 13 -12.95 -16.16 -21.05
CA LEU A 13 -12.81 -15.05 -20.11
C LEU A 13 -11.31 -14.83 -19.81
N ARG A 14 -10.80 -13.65 -20.19
CA ARG A 14 -9.41 -13.26 -19.98
C ARG A 14 -9.35 -11.76 -19.71
N PRO A 15 -8.50 -11.30 -18.77
CA PRO A 15 -8.16 -9.89 -18.69
C PRO A 15 -7.52 -9.43 -20.01
N ILE A 16 -7.82 -8.20 -20.41
CA ILE A 16 -7.20 -7.57 -21.59
C ILE A 16 -5.89 -6.88 -21.18
N GLY A 17 -5.93 -6.14 -20.06
CA GLY A 17 -4.82 -5.35 -19.53
C GLY A 17 -5.22 -4.66 -18.23
N SER A 18 -4.35 -3.79 -17.70
CA SER A 18 -4.69 -2.81 -16.67
C SER A 18 -4.82 -1.43 -17.30
N HIS A 19 -5.73 -0.60 -16.79
CA HIS A 19 -5.84 0.81 -17.18
C HIS A 19 -5.68 1.70 -15.95
N LEU A 20 -5.25 2.94 -16.18
CA LEU A 20 -5.16 3.97 -15.13
C LEU A 20 -6.46 4.77 -15.08
N ARG A 21 -6.97 5.08 -16.27
CA ARG A 21 -8.18 5.83 -16.54
C ARG A 21 -9.39 5.31 -15.77
N TYR A 22 -10.16 6.19 -15.16
CA TYR A 22 -11.47 5.82 -14.62
C TYR A 22 -12.52 5.80 -15.75
N VAL A 23 -13.14 4.64 -15.98
CA VAL A 23 -14.08 4.40 -17.09
C VAL A 23 -15.49 4.14 -16.54
N PRO A 24 -16.32 5.18 -16.37
CA PRO A 24 -17.69 5.03 -15.86
C PRO A 24 -18.64 4.34 -16.84
N ASP A 25 -18.41 4.47 -18.15
CA ASP A 25 -19.27 3.86 -19.19
C ASP A 25 -18.52 3.65 -20.51
N PHE A 26 -19.02 2.75 -21.35
CA PHE A 26 -18.46 2.46 -22.66
C PHE A 26 -19.51 1.95 -23.65
N CYS A 27 -19.33 2.26 -24.94
CA CYS A 27 -20.18 1.75 -26.00
C CYS A 27 -19.44 1.58 -27.34
N ASP A 28 -20.04 0.81 -28.25
CA ASP A 28 -19.66 0.83 -29.66
C ASP A 28 -20.38 1.99 -30.36
N TRP A 29 -19.63 2.82 -31.09
CA TRP A 29 -20.19 3.89 -31.90
C TRP A 29 -19.39 4.06 -33.19
N ASN A 30 -20.07 3.92 -34.34
CA ASN A 30 -19.47 4.01 -35.67
C ASN A 30 -18.25 3.08 -35.86
N GLY A 31 -18.32 1.86 -35.31
CA GLY A 31 -17.25 0.87 -35.40
C GLY A 31 -16.01 1.20 -34.57
N ARG A 32 -16.13 2.12 -33.59
CA ARG A 32 -15.10 2.43 -32.60
C ARG A 32 -15.61 2.13 -31.21
N LEU A 33 -14.70 1.71 -30.35
CA LEU A 33 -14.91 1.69 -28.91
C LEU A 33 -14.84 3.14 -28.41
N VAL A 34 -15.89 3.57 -27.73
CA VAL A 34 -15.98 4.87 -27.07
C VAL A 34 -16.02 4.64 -25.57
N LEU A 35 -15.15 5.32 -24.84
CA LEU A 35 -15.11 5.30 -23.39
C LEU A 35 -15.47 6.68 -22.87
N ALA A 36 -16.44 6.76 -21.96
CA ALA A 36 -16.58 7.93 -21.10
C ALA A 36 -15.51 7.87 -20.02
N THR A 37 -14.99 9.03 -19.60
CA THR A 37 -13.85 9.10 -18.69
C THR A 37 -14.08 10.19 -17.65
N ASP A 38 -13.63 9.95 -16.41
CA ASP A 38 -13.68 10.93 -15.32
C ASP A 38 -12.28 11.13 -14.73
N GLU A 39 -11.51 12.00 -15.36
CA GLU A 39 -10.13 12.25 -14.96
C GLU A 39 -10.05 12.97 -13.62
N THR A 40 -10.90 13.93 -13.30
CA THR A 40 -10.72 14.62 -12.01
C THR A 40 -12.02 15.21 -11.49
N SER A 41 -12.35 14.87 -10.25
CA SER A 41 -13.42 15.50 -9.49
C SER A 41 -12.92 16.72 -8.74
N ILE A 42 -13.82 17.69 -8.47
CA ILE A 42 -13.53 18.81 -7.57
C ILE A 42 -13.86 18.50 -6.10
N GLN A 43 -14.43 17.32 -5.84
CA GLN A 43 -14.85 16.93 -4.49
C GLN A 43 -13.62 16.53 -3.68
N GLY A 44 -13.18 17.42 -2.79
CA GLY A 44 -11.99 17.20 -1.96
C GLY A 44 -10.65 17.54 -2.60
N ASN A 45 -10.63 17.74 -3.92
CA ASN A 45 -9.42 18.05 -4.66
C ASN A 45 -9.16 19.57 -4.76
N ARG A 46 -8.30 20.09 -3.89
CA ARG A 46 -7.90 21.52 -3.92
C ARG A 46 -7.12 21.93 -5.17
N LEU A 47 -6.50 20.97 -5.88
CA LEU A 47 -5.67 21.21 -7.05
C LEU A 47 -6.44 21.06 -8.38
N ALA A 48 -7.77 20.92 -8.30
CA ALA A 48 -8.68 20.93 -9.44
C ALA A 48 -9.62 22.15 -9.36
N GLY A 49 -9.50 23.09 -10.31
CA GLY A 49 -10.43 24.23 -10.36
C GLY A 49 -11.79 23.91 -10.97
N GLN A 50 -11.90 22.80 -11.70
CA GLN A 50 -13.11 22.35 -12.37
C GLN A 50 -13.02 20.84 -12.64
N PRO A 51 -14.17 20.13 -12.74
CA PRO A 51 -14.16 18.72 -13.07
C PRO A 51 -13.62 18.50 -14.49
N GLN A 52 -12.92 17.39 -14.70
CA GLN A 52 -12.37 16.97 -15.99
C GLN A 52 -12.96 15.63 -16.38
N SER A 53 -13.58 15.61 -17.55
CA SER A 53 -14.16 14.42 -18.17
C SER A 53 -14.03 14.58 -19.68
N ASN A 54 -13.84 13.48 -20.42
CA ASN A 54 -13.88 13.50 -21.88
C ASN A 54 -14.33 12.15 -22.44
N LEU A 55 -14.31 12.03 -23.76
CA LEU A 55 -14.51 10.79 -24.47
C LEU A 55 -13.18 10.34 -25.07
N TRP A 56 -12.84 9.07 -24.87
CA TRP A 56 -11.78 8.42 -25.61
C TRP A 56 -12.38 7.59 -26.76
N PHE A 57 -11.78 7.67 -27.94
CA PHE A 57 -12.18 6.92 -29.12
C PHE A 57 -11.02 6.06 -29.60
N GLY A 58 -11.26 4.76 -29.72
CA GLY A 58 -10.29 3.84 -30.28
C GLY A 58 -10.91 2.50 -30.62
N SER A 59 -10.11 1.44 -30.50
CA SER A 59 -10.48 0.07 -30.79
C SER A 59 -10.26 -0.82 -29.57
N TYR A 60 -10.86 -2.02 -29.59
CA TYR A 60 -10.59 -3.04 -28.59
C TYR A 60 -9.11 -3.47 -28.56
N ASP A 61 -8.40 -3.35 -29.69
CA ASP A 61 -6.98 -3.73 -29.77
C ASP A 61 -6.08 -2.70 -29.06
N ASP A 62 -6.47 -1.42 -29.02
CA ASP A 62 -5.71 -0.39 -28.31
C ASP A 62 -5.64 -0.68 -26.80
N LEU A 63 -6.70 -1.26 -26.22
CA LEU A 63 -6.74 -1.65 -24.80
C LEU A 63 -5.64 -2.66 -24.43
N LYS A 64 -5.12 -3.43 -25.39
CA LYS A 64 -4.02 -4.39 -25.17
C LYS A 64 -2.66 -3.71 -25.06
N THR A 65 -2.57 -2.46 -25.53
CA THR A 65 -1.35 -1.64 -25.45
C THR A 65 -1.29 -0.83 -24.17
N TRP A 66 -2.38 -0.81 -23.39
CA TRP A 66 -2.39 -0.31 -22.02
C TRP A 66 -1.66 -1.29 -21.10
N GLY A 67 -1.57 -0.98 -19.80
CA GLY A 67 -0.77 -1.72 -18.83
C GLY A 67 -0.96 -3.24 -18.84
N PRO A 68 0.01 -3.99 -18.28
CA PRO A 68 -0.03 -5.44 -18.29
C PRO A 68 -1.28 -5.97 -17.59
N ALA A 69 -1.79 -7.11 -18.05
CA ALA A 69 -2.78 -7.86 -17.29
C ALA A 69 -2.18 -8.23 -15.93
N SER A 70 -2.79 -7.76 -14.86
CA SER A 70 -2.35 -8.06 -13.50
C SER A 70 -3.55 -8.13 -12.56
N GLY A 71 -3.46 -8.98 -11.54
CA GLY A 71 -4.52 -9.16 -10.57
C GLY A 71 -4.00 -9.91 -9.34
N TYR A 72 -4.67 -9.72 -8.21
CA TYR A 72 -4.38 -10.45 -6.99
C TYR A 72 -5.66 -10.75 -6.23
N GLY A 73 -5.60 -11.74 -5.36
CA GLY A 73 -6.72 -12.19 -4.54
C GLY A 73 -6.86 -13.70 -4.59
N GLY A 74 -7.89 -14.21 -3.95
CA GLY A 74 -8.16 -15.64 -3.94
C GLY A 74 -9.44 -15.93 -3.20
N PRO A 75 -9.86 -17.21 -3.16
CA PRO A 75 -11.13 -17.57 -2.55
C PRO A 75 -11.11 -17.50 -1.02
N TRP A 76 -9.92 -17.48 -0.39
CA TRP A 76 -9.79 -17.41 1.07
C TRP A 76 -8.71 -16.42 1.52
N ILE A 77 -9.05 -15.56 2.48
CA ILE A 77 -8.10 -14.67 3.18
C ILE A 77 -8.41 -14.68 4.68
N ASP A 78 -7.63 -15.44 5.45
CA ASP A 78 -7.85 -15.70 6.89
C ASP A 78 -9.29 -16.20 7.20
N ASP A 79 -9.84 -16.99 6.28
CA ASP A 79 -11.20 -17.53 6.37
C ASP A 79 -11.25 -18.87 7.11
N GLU A 80 -12.36 -19.12 7.81
CA GLU A 80 -12.63 -20.43 8.40
C GLU A 80 -13.07 -21.41 7.31
N VAL A 81 -12.26 -22.45 7.08
CA VAL A 81 -12.47 -23.44 6.03
C VAL A 81 -12.76 -24.80 6.63
N LYS A 82 -13.78 -25.48 6.09
CA LYS A 82 -14.15 -26.85 6.46
C LYS A 82 -13.43 -27.89 5.61
N ALA A 83 -12.94 -28.93 6.26
CA ALA A 83 -12.31 -30.07 5.60
C ALA A 83 -13.24 -30.68 4.56
N GLY A 84 -12.67 -31.14 3.45
CA GLY A 84 -13.40 -31.84 2.39
C GLY A 84 -14.26 -30.94 1.49
N GLN A 85 -14.37 -29.64 1.77
CA GLN A 85 -15.11 -28.69 0.93
C GLN A 85 -14.21 -28.00 -0.08
N TRP A 86 -14.68 -27.89 -1.32
CA TRP A 86 -14.02 -27.11 -2.35
C TRP A 86 -14.30 -25.62 -2.16
N SER A 87 -13.30 -24.79 -2.38
CA SER A 87 -13.45 -23.35 -2.52
C SER A 87 -14.32 -23.00 -3.74
N ASP A 88 -14.81 -21.77 -3.77
CA ASP A 88 -15.30 -21.19 -5.02
C ASP A 88 -14.18 -21.19 -6.07
N PRO A 89 -14.49 -21.42 -7.36
CA PRO A 89 -13.54 -21.30 -8.46
C PRO A 89 -12.96 -19.89 -8.57
N PHE A 90 -11.64 -19.79 -8.72
CA PHE A 90 -10.93 -18.53 -8.93
C PHE A 90 -10.34 -18.44 -10.34
N LEU A 91 -10.53 -17.31 -11.01
CA LEU A 91 -10.10 -17.12 -12.41
C LEU A 91 -8.57 -17.07 -12.48
N VAL A 92 -7.99 -17.95 -13.28
CA VAL A 92 -6.55 -17.98 -13.55
C VAL A 92 -6.20 -17.77 -15.02
N ALA A 93 -7.17 -17.82 -15.94
CA ALA A 93 -6.93 -17.59 -17.37
C ALA A 93 -6.46 -16.16 -17.71
N GLY A 94 -5.58 -16.06 -18.71
CA GLY A 94 -5.16 -14.79 -19.32
C GLY A 94 -4.00 -14.06 -18.62
N PHE A 95 -3.36 -14.71 -17.65
CA PHE A 95 -2.09 -14.28 -17.07
C PHE A 95 -0.95 -15.18 -17.57
N GLN A 96 0.27 -14.66 -17.66
CA GLN A 96 1.43 -15.47 -18.04
C GLN A 96 2.10 -16.11 -16.82
N ARG A 97 2.12 -15.40 -15.69
CA ARG A 97 2.82 -15.79 -14.47
C ARG A 97 1.89 -15.74 -13.28
N ARG A 98 2.00 -16.75 -12.40
CA ARG A 98 1.14 -16.89 -11.22
C ARG A 98 1.95 -17.34 -10.02
N MET A 99 1.88 -16.57 -8.95
CA MET A 99 2.39 -16.94 -7.63
C MET A 99 1.20 -17.27 -6.74
N LEU A 100 1.18 -18.47 -6.16
CA LEU A 100 0.19 -18.87 -5.19
C LEU A 100 0.79 -18.79 -3.78
N HIS A 101 0.20 -18.00 -2.90
CA HIS A 101 0.51 -17.93 -1.48
C HIS A 101 -0.55 -18.71 -0.71
N LEU A 102 -0.12 -19.77 -0.02
CA LEU A 102 -0.95 -20.60 0.84
C LEU A 102 -0.55 -20.39 2.28
N ALA A 103 -1.51 -20.50 3.18
CA ALA A 103 -1.26 -20.28 4.58
C ALA A 103 -2.30 -20.97 5.46
N VAL A 104 -1.86 -21.41 6.64
CA VAL A 104 -2.69 -22.10 7.62
C VAL A 104 -2.59 -21.36 8.95
N GLY A 105 -3.74 -21.15 9.58
CA GLY A 105 -3.87 -20.33 10.77
C GLY A 105 -4.10 -18.85 10.43
N ARG A 106 -4.37 -18.05 11.47
CA ARG A 106 -4.52 -16.60 11.32
C ARG A 106 -3.14 -15.96 11.25
N ILE A 107 -2.76 -15.50 10.07
CA ILE A 107 -1.47 -14.83 9.87
C ILE A 107 -1.60 -13.35 10.18
N LYS A 108 -2.71 -12.74 9.77
CA LYS A 108 -3.02 -11.40 10.21
C LYS A 108 -3.40 -11.50 11.66
N ARG A 109 -2.62 -10.83 12.52
CA ARG A 109 -3.08 -10.56 13.88
C ARG A 109 -4.41 -9.83 13.72
N PRO A 110 -5.51 -10.32 14.29
CA PRO A 110 -6.78 -9.61 14.16
C PRO A 110 -6.52 -8.17 14.58
N SER A 111 -7.00 -7.22 13.78
CA SER A 111 -7.15 -5.86 14.27
C SER A 111 -7.85 -5.98 15.61
N VAL A 112 -7.35 -5.26 16.61
CA VAL A 112 -7.92 -5.32 17.94
C VAL A 112 -9.36 -4.82 17.80
N VAL A 113 -10.34 -5.72 17.63
CA VAL A 113 -11.77 -5.38 17.60
C VAL A 113 -12.19 -5.18 19.04
N ALA A 114 -11.67 -4.11 19.63
CA ALA A 114 -11.79 -3.87 21.04
C ALA A 114 -11.82 -2.37 21.28
N LEU A 115 -12.76 -1.94 22.11
CA LEU A 115 -12.91 -0.54 22.46
C LEU A 115 -12.12 -0.23 23.73
N ARG A 116 -11.62 1.00 23.79
CA ARG A 116 -10.84 1.52 24.91
C ARG A 116 -11.74 1.88 26.10
N ALA A 117 -12.97 2.32 25.83
CA ALA A 117 -14.06 2.34 26.80
C ALA A 117 -15.16 1.35 26.37
N THR A 118 -16.09 1.01 27.24
CA THR A 118 -17.16 0.04 26.92
C THR A 118 -18.01 0.46 25.71
N ASP A 119 -18.17 1.76 25.49
CA ASP A 119 -19.09 2.37 24.52
C ASP A 119 -18.40 2.96 23.29
N GLN A 120 -17.09 3.24 23.32
CA GLN A 120 -16.43 4.00 22.26
C GLN A 120 -14.89 3.89 22.24
N GLN A 121 -14.33 4.47 21.17
CA GLN A 121 -12.91 4.61 20.87
C GLN A 121 -12.22 3.27 20.59
N ALA A 122 -12.01 2.97 19.30
CA ALA A 122 -11.32 1.77 18.88
C ALA A 122 -9.87 1.77 19.37
N ILE A 123 -9.44 0.64 19.93
CA ILE A 123 -8.02 0.34 20.14
C ILE A 123 -7.46 -0.02 18.78
N THR A 124 -6.53 0.79 18.29
CA THR A 124 -5.91 0.63 16.98
C THR A 124 -4.72 -0.30 17.02
N TRP A 125 -4.08 -0.46 18.19
CA TRP A 125 -3.01 -1.42 18.42
C TRP A 125 -2.89 -1.79 19.90
N MET A 126 -2.56 -3.05 20.18
CA MET A 126 -2.29 -3.56 21.52
C MET A 126 -1.34 -4.77 21.44
N PRO A 127 -0.44 -4.96 22.43
CA PRO A 127 0.41 -6.13 22.51
C PRO A 127 -0.38 -7.43 22.65
N ASP A 128 0.14 -8.51 22.06
CA ASP A 128 -0.46 -9.85 22.13
C ASP A 128 -0.63 -10.34 23.57
N GLU A 129 0.23 -9.91 24.50
CA GLU A 129 0.11 -10.26 25.92
C GLU A 129 -1.21 -9.73 26.50
N LEU A 130 -1.59 -8.49 26.20
CA LEU A 130 -2.85 -7.89 26.67
C LEU A 130 -4.06 -8.39 25.87
N ALA A 131 -3.89 -8.64 24.57
CA ALA A 131 -4.96 -9.11 23.69
C ALA A 131 -5.55 -10.47 24.09
N LYS A 132 -4.80 -11.27 24.84
CA LYS A 132 -5.20 -12.60 25.34
C LYS A 132 -5.87 -12.55 26.70
N LEU A 133 -6.00 -11.39 27.33
CA LEU A 133 -6.53 -11.25 28.68
C LEU A 133 -8.00 -10.79 28.67
N PRO A 134 -8.82 -11.29 29.62
CA PRO A 134 -10.09 -10.64 29.96
C PRO A 134 -9.88 -9.17 30.28
N ARG A 135 -10.73 -8.33 29.70
CA ARG A 135 -10.67 -6.88 29.89
C ARG A 135 -11.93 -6.39 30.60
N VAL A 136 -11.76 -5.55 31.61
CA VAL A 136 -12.85 -4.85 32.29
C VAL A 136 -12.74 -3.35 32.00
N THR A 137 -13.81 -2.78 31.47
CA THR A 137 -13.93 -1.35 31.11
C THR A 137 -15.22 -0.75 31.64
N VAL A 138 -15.35 0.57 31.53
CA VAL A 138 -16.55 1.35 31.85
C VAL A 138 -16.89 2.24 30.66
N ASN A 139 -18.14 2.70 30.56
CA ASN A 139 -18.53 3.71 29.58
C ASN A 139 -17.74 5.01 29.80
N ARG A 140 -17.32 5.68 28.73
CA ARG A 140 -16.65 6.99 28.85
C ARG A 140 -17.60 8.08 29.30
N GLY A 141 -18.84 8.07 28.81
CA GLY A 141 -19.82 9.13 29.10
C GLY A 141 -19.41 10.50 28.52
N ASP A 142 -19.81 11.57 29.21
CA ASP A 142 -19.50 12.96 28.82
C ASP A 142 -18.01 13.28 29.06
N TRP A 143 -17.32 13.69 27.99
CA TRP A 143 -15.89 13.95 28.05
C TRP A 143 -15.50 15.22 28.81
N HIS A 144 -16.47 16.10 29.07
CA HIS A 144 -16.31 17.25 29.97
C HIS A 144 -16.38 16.88 31.45
N LYS A 145 -16.48 15.58 31.78
CA LYS A 145 -16.45 15.06 33.15
C LYS A 145 -15.32 14.05 33.34
N PRO A 146 -14.78 13.94 34.56
CA PRO A 146 -13.81 12.91 34.94
C PRO A 146 -14.20 11.51 34.47
N GLY A 147 -13.21 10.73 34.04
CA GLY A 147 -13.43 9.33 33.69
C GLY A 147 -13.77 8.53 34.95
N VAL A 148 -14.99 8.02 35.03
CA VAL A 148 -15.53 7.40 36.26
C VAL A 148 -14.76 6.12 36.62
N GLY A 149 -14.36 6.00 37.90
CA GLY A 149 -13.77 4.78 38.44
C GLY A 149 -14.77 3.62 38.49
N TYR A 150 -14.28 2.40 38.62
CA TYR A 150 -15.12 1.20 38.63
C TYR A 150 -14.47 0.07 39.42
N SER A 151 -15.24 -0.99 39.67
CA SER A 151 -14.74 -2.16 40.40
C SER A 151 -15.26 -3.47 39.83
N PHE A 152 -14.56 -4.55 40.12
CA PHE A 152 -14.91 -5.91 39.74
C PHE A 152 -14.33 -6.90 40.75
N ASP A 153 -14.98 -8.05 40.91
CA ASP A 153 -14.51 -9.13 41.77
C ASP A 153 -13.75 -10.18 40.96
N VAL A 154 -12.71 -10.76 41.58
CA VAL A 154 -11.96 -11.93 41.08
C VAL A 154 -11.98 -13.05 42.12
N ASP A 155 -12.06 -14.30 41.68
CA ASP A 155 -12.17 -15.48 42.56
C ASP A 155 -10.84 -16.12 42.97
N GLN A 156 -9.72 -15.59 42.47
CA GLN A 156 -8.36 -16.01 42.81
C GLN A 156 -7.39 -14.83 42.68
N ASP A 157 -6.13 -15.07 43.02
CA ASP A 157 -5.06 -14.10 42.84
C ASP A 157 -4.80 -13.82 41.35
N VAL A 158 -4.61 -12.54 41.03
CA VAL A 158 -4.43 -12.05 39.65
C VAL A 158 -3.36 -10.98 39.59
N THR A 159 -2.71 -10.86 38.43
CA THR A 159 -2.00 -9.64 38.04
C THR A 159 -2.94 -8.81 37.16
N VAL A 160 -3.19 -7.56 37.55
CA VAL A 160 -3.91 -6.61 36.70
C VAL A 160 -2.92 -5.74 35.95
N PHE A 161 -3.10 -5.62 34.63
CA PHE A 161 -2.45 -4.61 33.81
C PHE A 161 -3.44 -3.47 33.55
N LEU A 162 -3.06 -2.25 33.93
CA LEU A 162 -3.88 -1.06 33.81
C LEU A 162 -3.37 -0.20 32.66
N ALA A 163 -4.18 -0.01 31.63
CA ALA A 163 -3.92 0.95 30.55
C ALA A 163 -4.38 2.35 30.99
N VAL A 164 -3.41 3.25 31.10
CA VAL A 164 -3.58 4.61 31.61
C VAL A 164 -3.47 5.60 30.46
N ASP A 165 -4.54 6.38 30.23
CA ASP A 165 -4.51 7.54 29.31
C ASP A 165 -3.56 8.59 29.87
N VAL A 166 -2.37 8.71 29.28
CA VAL A 166 -1.30 9.57 29.83
C VAL A 166 -1.52 11.06 29.55
N ARG A 167 -2.55 11.43 28.79
CA ARG A 167 -2.83 12.83 28.47
C ARG A 167 -3.23 13.57 29.75
N GLY A 168 -2.59 14.71 30.00
CA GLY A 168 -2.74 15.46 31.25
C GLY A 168 -1.87 14.97 32.41
N GLN A 169 -1.10 13.88 32.22
CA GLN A 169 -0.22 13.28 33.23
C GLN A 169 -0.97 12.88 34.52
N PRO A 170 -1.94 11.95 34.45
CA PRO A 170 -2.71 11.55 35.61
C PRO A 170 -1.82 10.94 36.70
N LYS A 171 -2.13 11.27 37.95
CA LYS A 171 -1.46 10.66 39.10
C LYS A 171 -1.93 9.21 39.26
N ILE A 172 -0.96 8.30 39.31
CA ILE A 172 -1.19 6.88 39.54
C ILE A 172 -0.59 6.51 40.90
N ASP A 173 -1.31 5.70 41.68
CA ASP A 173 -0.84 5.17 42.96
C ASP A 173 0.48 4.39 42.77
N ASP A 174 1.48 4.68 43.60
CA ASP A 174 2.84 4.10 43.55
C ASP A 174 2.87 2.56 43.64
N ALA A 175 1.78 1.94 44.12
CA ALA A 175 1.62 0.50 44.11
C ALA A 175 1.45 -0.08 42.69
N TRP A 176 1.05 0.72 41.71
CA TRP A 176 1.08 0.37 40.29
C TRP A 176 2.48 0.59 39.74
N LYS A 177 3.09 -0.44 39.18
CA LYS A 177 4.43 -0.37 38.60
C LYS A 177 4.35 -0.24 37.08
N PRO A 178 5.06 0.71 36.44
CA PRO A 178 5.07 0.83 34.99
C PRO A 178 5.69 -0.43 34.35
N THR A 179 5.26 -0.74 33.13
CA THR A 179 5.85 -1.79 32.29
C THR A 179 6.37 -1.20 30.96
N ASP A 180 7.06 -2.00 30.16
CA ASP A 180 7.49 -1.58 28.81
C ASP A 180 6.37 -1.69 27.77
N LEU A 181 5.17 -2.10 28.17
CA LEU A 181 4.03 -2.25 27.29
C LEU A 181 3.31 -0.91 27.08
N GLU A 182 2.75 -0.73 25.88
CA GLU A 182 1.88 0.40 25.53
C GLU A 182 0.61 -0.09 24.84
N LEU A 183 -0.37 0.80 24.67
CA LEU A 183 -1.59 0.53 23.89
C LEU A 183 -1.95 1.80 23.09
N ARG A 184 -2.43 1.65 21.85
CA ARG A 184 -2.81 2.77 20.99
C ARG A 184 -4.29 2.75 20.64
N TRP A 185 -4.92 3.93 20.59
CA TRP A 185 -6.35 4.05 20.33
C TRP A 185 -6.73 5.39 19.69
N GLY A 186 -7.91 5.44 19.07
CA GLY A 186 -8.42 6.65 18.42
C GLY A 186 -7.46 7.17 17.34
N LYS A 187 -7.09 8.45 17.41
CA LYS A 187 -6.11 9.10 16.52
C LYS A 187 -4.67 8.91 17.04
N ASP A 188 -4.26 7.66 17.22
CA ASP A 188 -2.93 7.26 17.72
C ASP A 188 -2.57 7.80 19.12
N HIS A 189 -3.58 7.94 19.98
CA HIS A 189 -3.34 8.24 21.40
C HIS A 189 -2.70 7.05 22.09
N ARG A 190 -1.74 7.33 22.97
CA ARG A 190 -0.96 6.33 23.70
C ARG A 190 -1.48 6.16 25.12
N ASP A 191 -1.57 4.92 25.54
CA ASP A 191 -1.69 4.53 26.94
C ASP A 191 -0.39 3.88 27.41
N GLN A 192 0.06 4.29 28.60
CA GLN A 192 1.12 3.58 29.32
C GLN A 192 0.49 2.44 30.11
N ILE A 193 1.11 1.27 30.07
CA ILE A 193 0.65 0.11 30.84
C ILE A 193 1.37 0.07 32.18
N TYR A 194 0.59 -0.14 33.23
CA TYR A 194 1.05 -0.41 34.59
C TYR A 194 0.62 -1.81 35.01
N ARG A 195 1.28 -2.40 36.01
CA ARG A 195 0.91 -3.69 36.59
C ARG A 195 0.81 -3.62 38.10
N ARG A 196 -0.09 -4.42 38.68
CA ARG A 196 -0.21 -4.65 40.12
C ARG A 196 -0.83 -6.00 40.39
N ASP A 197 -0.32 -6.71 41.39
CA ASP A 197 -0.87 -7.99 41.84
C ASP A 197 -1.95 -7.77 42.91
N PHE A 198 -3.01 -8.57 42.85
CA PHE A 198 -4.13 -8.54 43.77
C PHE A 198 -4.48 -9.95 44.25
N PRO A 199 -4.82 -10.12 45.54
CA PRO A 199 -5.41 -11.36 46.01
C PRO A 199 -6.85 -11.50 45.49
N ALA A 200 -7.43 -12.70 45.63
CA ALA A 200 -8.86 -12.92 45.44
C ALA A 200 -9.71 -11.87 46.19
N GLY A 201 -10.70 -11.28 45.52
CA GLY A 201 -11.56 -10.24 46.11
C GLY A 201 -11.90 -9.10 45.14
N THR A 202 -12.30 -7.96 45.71
CA THR A 202 -12.69 -6.77 44.94
C THR A 202 -11.47 -5.95 44.53
N ILE A 203 -11.39 -5.64 43.24
CA ILE A 203 -10.39 -4.74 42.65
C ILE A 203 -11.10 -3.45 42.24
N THR A 204 -10.52 -2.31 42.60
CA THR A 204 -11.04 -0.98 42.29
C THR A 204 -10.05 -0.22 41.41
N VAL A 205 -10.54 0.29 40.28
CA VAL A 205 -9.85 1.22 39.40
C VAL A 205 -10.36 2.63 39.71
N ALA A 206 -9.44 3.53 40.05
CA ALA A 206 -9.77 4.89 40.46
C ALA A 206 -10.33 5.74 39.32
N THR A 207 -11.08 6.78 39.67
CA THR A 207 -11.54 7.83 38.74
C THR A 207 -10.34 8.57 38.16
N ASN A 208 -10.36 8.85 36.86
CA ASN A 208 -9.40 9.73 36.21
C ASN A 208 -9.93 11.18 36.23
N GLU A 209 -9.51 11.94 37.23
CA GLU A 209 -9.89 13.35 37.42
C GLU A 209 -8.98 14.33 36.66
N THR A 210 -8.08 13.82 35.82
CA THR A 210 -7.06 14.65 35.17
C THR A 210 -7.58 15.24 33.88
N GLU A 211 -7.54 16.57 33.78
CA GLU A 211 -7.77 17.30 32.54
C GLU A 211 -6.51 17.23 31.66
N HIS A 212 -6.71 16.95 30.37
CA HIS A 212 -5.61 17.04 29.39
C HIS A 212 -5.63 18.36 28.62
N THR A 213 -6.79 19.00 28.54
CA THR A 213 -6.95 20.42 28.19
C THR A 213 -8.07 20.99 29.07
N PRO A 214 -8.11 22.31 29.31
CA PRO A 214 -9.13 22.91 30.18
C PRO A 214 -10.55 22.49 29.81
N GLY A 215 -11.26 21.85 30.74
CA GLY A 215 -12.62 21.33 30.53
C GLY A 215 -12.72 20.01 29.76
N SER A 216 -11.61 19.38 29.41
CA SER A 216 -11.54 18.08 28.74
C SER A 216 -10.80 17.05 29.60
N PHE A 217 -11.50 16.03 30.07
CA PHE A 217 -10.91 15.00 30.92
C PHE A 217 -10.39 13.82 30.10
N GLY A 218 -9.32 13.18 30.59
CA GLY A 218 -8.83 11.93 30.04
C GLY A 218 -9.87 10.79 30.07
N MET A 219 -9.60 9.72 29.35
CA MET A 219 -10.42 8.51 29.36
C MET A 219 -10.34 7.80 30.72
N PRO A 220 -11.39 7.05 31.15
CA PRO A 220 -11.26 6.05 32.19
C PRO A 220 -10.13 5.07 31.87
N HIS A 221 -9.45 4.54 32.88
CA HIS A 221 -8.43 3.52 32.66
C HIS A 221 -9.06 2.17 32.27
N SER A 222 -8.33 1.31 31.55
CA SER A 222 -8.79 -0.05 31.23
C SER A 222 -7.99 -1.09 31.99
N ALA A 223 -8.67 -2.11 32.53
CA ALA A 223 -8.03 -3.19 33.27
C ALA A 223 -8.01 -4.48 32.43
N PHE A 224 -6.84 -5.10 32.31
CA PHE A 224 -6.63 -6.42 31.75
C PHE A 224 -6.22 -7.37 32.87
N VAL A 225 -6.88 -8.51 32.99
CA VAL A 225 -6.75 -9.38 34.17
C VAL A 225 -6.05 -10.68 33.80
N LYS A 226 -4.85 -10.90 34.32
CA LYS A 226 -4.06 -12.12 34.13
C LYS A 226 -4.20 -13.03 35.36
N PRO A 227 -4.76 -14.24 35.23
CA PRO A 227 -4.81 -15.18 36.34
C PRO A 227 -3.40 -15.66 36.71
N VAL A 228 -3.16 -15.87 38.01
CA VAL A 228 -1.97 -16.62 38.46
C VAL A 228 -2.18 -18.13 38.21
N GLY A 229 -3.42 -18.61 38.27
CA GLY A 229 -3.84 -19.97 37.91
C GLY A 229 -4.22 -20.15 36.43
N LYS A 230 -4.90 -21.25 36.09
CA LYS A 230 -5.27 -21.57 34.70
C LYS A 230 -6.46 -20.76 34.15
N SER A 231 -7.41 -20.35 34.98
CA SER A 231 -8.59 -19.57 34.58
C SER A 231 -9.16 -18.79 35.76
N VAL A 232 -9.62 -17.55 35.54
CA VAL A 232 -10.22 -16.65 36.56
C VAL A 232 -11.69 -16.37 36.24
N ARG A 233 -12.54 -16.36 37.26
CA ARG A 233 -13.89 -15.78 37.17
C ARG A 233 -13.82 -14.30 37.54
N ILE A 234 -14.32 -13.45 36.65
CA ILE A 234 -14.38 -12.01 36.85
C ILE A 234 -15.85 -11.60 36.89
N THR A 235 -16.25 -10.86 37.91
CA THR A 235 -17.62 -10.34 38.06
C THR A 235 -17.59 -8.82 38.11
N PRO A 236 -17.92 -8.14 37.00
CA PRO A 236 -18.01 -6.68 36.97
C PRO A 236 -19.07 -6.16 37.94
N LYS A 237 -18.78 -5.06 38.63
CA LYS A 237 -19.79 -4.32 39.43
C LYS A 237 -20.44 -3.22 38.59
N SER A 238 -21.44 -2.55 39.15
CA SER A 238 -22.30 -1.59 38.44
C SER A 238 -21.51 -0.60 37.57
N GLY A 239 -21.84 -0.55 36.27
CA GLY A 239 -21.21 0.32 35.27
C GLY A 239 -20.00 -0.30 34.55
N ALA A 240 -19.38 -1.34 35.10
CA ALA A 240 -18.28 -2.05 34.45
C ALA A 240 -18.78 -3.16 33.51
N ALA A 241 -18.07 -3.39 32.42
CA ALA A 241 -18.33 -4.44 31.45
C ALA A 241 -17.11 -5.34 31.30
N LEU A 242 -17.32 -6.66 31.35
CA LEU A 242 -16.31 -7.66 31.06
C LEU A 242 -16.38 -8.01 29.57
N THR A 243 -15.25 -7.84 28.89
CA THR A 243 -15.02 -8.39 27.55
C THR A 243 -14.07 -9.56 27.67
N GLN A 244 -14.51 -10.74 27.22
CA GLN A 244 -13.61 -11.88 27.09
C GLN A 244 -12.76 -11.72 25.83
N PRO A 245 -11.47 -12.09 25.85
CA PRO A 245 -10.68 -12.15 24.64
C PRO A 245 -11.32 -13.18 23.72
N ARG A 246 -11.35 -12.94 22.41
CA ARG A 246 -11.76 -13.98 21.47
C ARG A 246 -10.82 -15.18 21.68
N SER A 247 -11.37 -16.33 22.05
CA SER A 247 -10.57 -17.53 22.26
C SER A 247 -9.82 -17.85 20.98
N LYS A 248 -8.50 -17.99 21.09
CA LYS A 248 -7.71 -18.66 20.08
C LYS A 248 -8.37 -19.99 19.73
N SER A 249 -8.63 -20.25 18.46
CA SER A 249 -8.50 -21.62 17.96
C SER A 249 -7.10 -22.09 18.39
N ASN A 250 -7.02 -23.15 19.18
CA ASN A 250 -5.83 -23.67 19.85
C ASN A 250 -4.48 -23.35 19.17
N ASP A 251 -3.64 -22.62 19.90
CA ASP A 251 -2.26 -22.23 19.54
C ASP A 251 -1.23 -23.35 19.72
N THR A 252 -1.66 -24.60 19.81
CA THR A 252 -0.77 -25.73 19.54
C THR A 252 -0.81 -25.95 18.05
N ALA A 253 0.30 -25.68 17.34
CA ALA A 253 0.45 -26.03 15.94
C ALA A 253 -0.04 -27.47 15.73
N GLY A 254 -1.18 -27.61 15.06
CA GLY A 254 -1.70 -28.91 14.73
C GLY A 254 -0.87 -29.54 13.61
N PRO A 255 -1.19 -30.77 13.20
CA PRO A 255 -0.52 -31.40 12.06
C PRO A 255 -0.66 -30.52 10.80
N PRO A 256 0.33 -30.55 9.88
CA PRO A 256 0.24 -29.83 8.61
C PRO A 256 -1.07 -30.08 7.87
N VAL A 257 -1.58 -29.07 7.19
CA VAL A 257 -2.80 -29.13 6.38
C VAL A 257 -2.41 -29.30 4.92
N THR A 258 -3.08 -30.21 4.23
CA THR A 258 -2.86 -30.45 2.80
C THR A 258 -3.90 -29.70 1.97
N PHE A 259 -3.43 -28.83 1.09
CA PHE A 259 -4.22 -28.19 0.05
C PHE A 259 -4.23 -29.10 -1.18
N ALA A 260 -5.39 -29.68 -1.51
CA ALA A 260 -5.64 -30.27 -2.81
C ALA A 260 -6.01 -29.15 -3.80
N ILE A 261 -5.31 -29.08 -4.93
CA ILE A 261 -5.49 -28.03 -5.93
C ILE A 261 -5.98 -28.66 -7.22
N GLN A 262 -7.12 -28.18 -7.72
CA GLN A 262 -7.68 -28.58 -9.00
C GLN A 262 -7.77 -27.42 -9.97
N ILE A 263 -7.68 -27.74 -11.26
CA ILE A 263 -7.89 -26.78 -12.35
C ILE A 263 -8.98 -27.26 -13.30
N ASP A 264 -9.72 -26.31 -13.87
CA ASP A 264 -10.63 -26.51 -14.99
C ASP A 264 -10.00 -25.88 -16.23
N THR A 265 -9.48 -26.72 -17.11
CA THR A 265 -8.85 -26.28 -18.36
C THR A 265 -9.90 -25.87 -19.38
N GLY A 266 -11.08 -26.51 -19.36
CA GLY A 266 -12.14 -26.33 -20.35
C GLY A 266 -13.09 -25.18 -20.05
N GLY A 267 -13.14 -24.69 -18.82
CA GLY A 267 -14.21 -23.80 -18.36
C GLY A 267 -15.58 -24.51 -18.33
N THR A 268 -15.59 -25.84 -18.25
CA THR A 268 -16.78 -26.71 -18.36
C THR A 268 -17.15 -27.39 -17.05
N ASN A 269 -16.55 -26.95 -15.94
CA ASN A 269 -16.70 -27.55 -14.62
C ASN A 269 -16.19 -29.02 -14.56
N GLN A 270 -15.25 -29.36 -15.44
CA GLN A 270 -14.53 -30.64 -15.45
C GLN A 270 -13.14 -30.42 -14.87
N TRP A 271 -12.89 -31.01 -13.71
CA TRP A 271 -11.71 -30.70 -12.89
C TRP A 271 -10.66 -31.79 -12.96
N ILE A 272 -9.41 -31.38 -13.08
CA ILE A 272 -8.24 -32.26 -12.96
C ILE A 272 -7.40 -31.85 -11.76
N ASP A 273 -6.83 -32.83 -11.08
CA ASP A 273 -5.87 -32.58 -10.01
C ASP A 273 -4.59 -31.97 -10.60
N LEU A 274 -4.21 -30.80 -10.09
CA LEU A 274 -2.96 -30.14 -10.45
C LEU A 274 -1.84 -30.60 -9.53
N THR A 275 -2.03 -30.43 -8.21
CA THR A 275 -1.02 -30.78 -7.21
C THR A 275 -1.61 -30.81 -5.79
N TYR A 276 -0.80 -31.25 -4.83
CA TYR A 276 -1.09 -31.19 -3.40
C TYR A 276 0.03 -30.45 -2.69
N VAL A 277 -0.32 -29.49 -1.84
CA VAL A 277 0.65 -28.70 -1.07
C VAL A 277 0.38 -28.85 0.41
N SER A 278 1.31 -29.47 1.14
CA SER A 278 1.27 -29.49 2.61
C SER A 278 1.87 -28.20 3.17
N VAL A 279 1.15 -27.57 4.09
CA VAL A 279 1.52 -26.33 4.79
C VAL A 279 1.42 -26.57 6.29
N PRO A 280 2.49 -26.37 7.07
CA PRO A 280 2.44 -26.48 8.53
C PRO A 280 1.46 -25.48 9.14
N ASP A 281 0.88 -25.83 10.27
CA ASP A 281 -0.05 -24.97 10.99
C ASP A 281 0.66 -23.73 11.56
N GLY A 282 0.12 -22.54 11.29
CA GLY A 282 0.77 -21.27 11.62
C GLY A 282 1.85 -20.83 10.63
N GLU A 283 2.06 -21.56 9.54
CA GLU A 283 3.03 -21.23 8.49
C GLU A 283 2.36 -20.87 7.17
N ALA A 284 3.19 -20.36 6.25
CA ALA A 284 2.81 -20.04 4.89
C ALA A 284 3.79 -20.64 3.89
N LYS A 285 3.32 -20.86 2.66
CA LYS A 285 4.12 -21.38 1.57
C LYS A 285 3.74 -20.68 0.28
N SER A 286 4.77 -20.22 -0.42
CA SER A 286 4.60 -19.58 -1.73
C SER A 286 5.02 -20.58 -2.83
N VAL A 287 4.17 -20.78 -3.83
CA VAL A 287 4.34 -21.75 -4.92
C VAL A 287 4.22 -21.03 -6.26
N SER A 288 5.26 -21.11 -7.09
CA SER A 288 5.16 -20.69 -8.50
C SER A 288 4.40 -21.75 -9.27
N LEU A 289 3.31 -21.35 -9.92
CA LEU A 289 2.57 -22.25 -10.80
C LEU A 289 3.26 -22.30 -12.18
N PRO A 290 3.07 -23.38 -12.95
CA PRO A 290 3.70 -23.49 -14.27
C PRO A 290 3.30 -22.35 -15.21
N ASP A 291 4.26 -21.78 -15.93
CA ASP A 291 4.02 -20.70 -16.89
C ASP A 291 3.16 -21.17 -18.07
N ASP A 292 3.25 -22.45 -18.43
CA ASP A 292 2.49 -23.12 -19.49
C ASP A 292 1.13 -23.69 -19.04
N MET A 293 0.70 -23.38 -17.81
CA MET A 293 -0.58 -23.85 -17.27
C MET A 293 -1.78 -23.27 -18.05
N ASP A 294 -2.40 -24.08 -18.92
CA ASP A 294 -3.68 -23.75 -19.60
C ASP A 294 -4.88 -24.09 -18.71
N ALA A 295 -5.23 -23.17 -17.82
CA ALA A 295 -6.38 -23.29 -16.94
C ALA A 295 -7.29 -22.05 -17.05
N VAL A 296 -8.61 -22.27 -17.00
CA VAL A 296 -9.61 -21.20 -16.85
C VAL A 296 -9.79 -20.90 -15.36
N TRP A 297 -10.10 -21.93 -14.58
CA TRP A 297 -10.37 -21.81 -13.14
C TRP A 297 -9.46 -22.68 -12.30
N MET A 298 -9.25 -22.27 -11.06
CA MET A 298 -8.56 -23.04 -10.02
C MET A 298 -9.43 -23.10 -8.76
N ARG A 299 -9.35 -24.21 -8.01
CA ARG A 299 -10.01 -24.33 -6.69
C ARG A 299 -9.18 -25.15 -5.71
N PHE A 300 -9.51 -25.01 -4.44
CA PHE A 300 -8.75 -25.57 -3.32
C PHE A 300 -9.65 -26.41 -2.41
N LYS A 301 -9.11 -27.45 -1.78
CA LYS A 301 -9.78 -28.22 -0.73
C LYS A 301 -8.78 -28.62 0.34
N LEU A 302 -9.18 -28.53 1.60
CA LEU A 302 -8.35 -28.89 2.74
C LEU A 302 -8.71 -30.26 3.28
N ASP A 303 -7.74 -30.96 3.85
CA ASP A 303 -7.92 -32.24 4.56
C ASP A 303 -8.33 -32.06 6.03
N ARG A 304 -8.28 -30.82 6.55
CA ARG A 304 -8.56 -30.48 7.95
C ARG A 304 -9.28 -29.13 8.05
N ASP A 305 -10.17 -29.02 9.04
CA ASP A 305 -10.75 -27.74 9.44
C ASP A 305 -9.64 -26.82 9.96
N CYS A 306 -9.56 -25.60 9.43
CA CYS A 306 -8.63 -24.57 9.92
C CYS A 306 -9.04 -23.18 9.45
N VAL A 307 -8.32 -22.16 9.93
CA VAL A 307 -8.25 -20.89 9.21
C VAL A 307 -7.25 -21.04 8.08
N ALA A 308 -7.56 -20.54 6.88
CA ALA A 308 -6.66 -20.63 5.75
C ALA A 308 -6.69 -19.39 4.86
N THR A 309 -5.58 -19.18 4.16
CA THR A 309 -5.46 -18.22 3.06
C THR A 309 -4.98 -18.96 1.82
N ALA A 310 -5.61 -18.68 0.69
CA ALA A 310 -5.16 -19.12 -0.64
C ALA A 310 -5.26 -17.92 -1.58
N MET A 311 -4.13 -17.28 -1.85
CA MET A 311 -4.07 -16.01 -2.56
C MET A 311 -3.16 -16.12 -3.77
N LEU A 312 -3.64 -15.72 -4.94
CA LEU A 312 -2.85 -15.63 -6.16
C LEU A 312 -2.39 -14.20 -6.40
N HIS A 313 -1.14 -14.06 -6.84
CA HIS A 313 -0.65 -12.90 -7.56
C HIS A 313 -0.43 -13.32 -9.01
N GLN A 314 -1.09 -12.62 -9.93
CA GLN A 314 -1.11 -12.97 -11.35
C GLN A 314 -0.63 -11.79 -12.17
N THR A 315 0.31 -12.02 -13.08
CA THR A 315 0.94 -10.98 -13.89
C THR A 315 1.19 -11.46 -15.31
N SER A 316 1.24 -10.50 -16.23
CA SER A 316 1.71 -10.69 -17.60
C SER A 316 2.86 -9.73 -17.88
N ASP A 317 3.53 -9.95 -18.99
CA ASP A 317 4.59 -9.11 -19.49
C ASP A 317 4.10 -7.69 -19.69
N TYR A 318 5.01 -6.76 -19.39
CA TYR A 318 4.79 -5.37 -19.66
C TYR A 318 4.63 -5.18 -21.18
N PRO A 319 3.62 -4.44 -21.66
CA PRO A 319 3.32 -4.31 -23.10
C PRO A 319 4.49 -3.77 -23.92
N ASN A 320 5.32 -2.93 -23.31
CA ASN A 320 6.56 -2.42 -23.89
C ASN A 320 7.78 -2.84 -23.04
N PRO A 321 8.31 -4.06 -23.22
CA PRO A 321 9.31 -4.63 -22.33
C PRO A 321 10.72 -4.04 -22.54
N SER A 322 10.91 -3.02 -23.39
CA SER A 322 12.22 -2.39 -23.57
C SER A 322 12.72 -1.85 -22.23
N ASN A 323 13.79 -2.47 -21.72
CA ASN A 323 14.50 -2.07 -20.50
C ASN A 323 15.16 -0.68 -20.60
N SER A 324 14.97 0.02 -21.71
CA SER A 324 15.75 1.19 -22.04
C SER A 324 14.85 2.42 -22.11
N SER A 325 15.17 3.35 -21.24
CA SER A 325 15.05 4.79 -21.45
C SER A 325 15.87 5.30 -22.65
N SER A 326 16.17 4.43 -23.63
CA SER A 326 16.88 4.77 -24.86
C SER A 326 15.89 5.26 -25.90
N ASP A 327 16.38 6.13 -26.78
CA ASP A 327 15.66 6.64 -27.95
C ASP A 327 15.14 5.54 -28.91
N ASP A 328 15.55 4.28 -28.73
CA ASP A 328 15.13 3.11 -29.53
C ASP A 328 13.83 2.40 -29.06
N ALA A 329 13.19 2.83 -27.97
CA ALA A 329 11.91 2.23 -27.57
C ALA A 329 10.82 2.55 -28.62
N PRO A 330 9.86 1.64 -28.93
CA PRO A 330 8.86 1.84 -29.98
C PRO A 330 8.04 3.14 -29.87
N ASN A 331 7.99 3.72 -28.66
CA ASN A 331 7.27 4.95 -28.34
C ASN A 331 8.18 6.08 -27.82
N ALA A 332 9.52 5.95 -27.91
CA ALA A 332 10.46 6.96 -27.40
C ALA A 332 10.19 8.35 -28.01
N GLY A 333 9.81 8.39 -29.30
CA GLY A 333 9.43 9.62 -29.99
C GLY A 333 8.27 10.39 -29.34
N MET A 334 7.33 9.72 -28.68
CA MET A 334 6.17 10.36 -28.02
C MET A 334 6.60 11.28 -26.88
N PHE A 335 7.65 10.90 -26.15
CA PHE A 335 8.16 11.63 -24.98
C PHE A 335 9.49 12.34 -25.24
N ALA A 336 9.98 12.34 -26.49
CA ALA A 336 11.27 12.92 -26.86
C ALA A 336 11.35 14.43 -26.57
N GLY A 337 10.21 15.11 -26.61
CA GLY A 337 10.08 16.54 -26.27
C GLY A 337 10.17 16.87 -24.78
N LEU A 338 10.06 15.88 -23.89
CA LEU A 338 10.29 16.07 -22.45
C LEU A 338 11.78 16.01 -22.13
N ALA A 339 12.24 16.95 -21.30
CA ALA A 339 13.62 17.04 -20.86
C ALA A 339 14.03 15.80 -20.06
N ASP A 340 15.19 15.27 -20.36
CA ASP A 340 15.83 14.19 -19.64
C ASP A 340 16.60 14.73 -18.44
N VAL A 341 16.84 13.93 -17.40
CA VAL A 341 17.62 14.32 -16.21
C VAL A 341 19.08 14.71 -16.53
N GLY A 342 19.56 14.41 -17.74
CA GLY A 342 20.86 14.84 -18.24
C GLY A 342 20.85 16.23 -18.88
N ASP A 343 19.68 16.77 -19.21
CA ASP A 343 19.57 18.11 -19.79
C ASP A 343 19.80 19.19 -18.72
N ALA A 344 20.49 20.27 -19.10
CA ALA A 344 20.87 21.32 -18.16
C ALA A 344 19.65 22.08 -17.61
N GLU A 345 18.65 22.32 -18.46
CA GLU A 345 17.45 23.06 -18.12
C GLU A 345 16.22 22.46 -18.82
N ALA A 346 15.06 22.58 -18.17
CA ALA A 346 13.77 22.25 -18.72
C ALA A 346 12.84 23.46 -18.65
N ILE A 347 11.94 23.59 -19.62
CA ILE A 347 10.79 24.48 -19.53
C ILE A 347 9.83 23.90 -18.49
N GLY A 348 10.05 24.30 -17.24
CA GLY A 348 9.23 23.92 -16.10
C GLY A 348 7.99 24.81 -15.97
N GLY A 349 7.07 24.38 -15.11
CA GLY A 349 5.90 25.17 -14.73
C GLY A 349 5.05 24.46 -13.70
N LEU A 350 4.19 25.25 -13.05
CA LEU A 350 3.09 24.78 -12.21
C LEU A 350 1.78 24.91 -12.99
N VAL A 351 0.97 23.85 -13.01
CA VAL A 351 -0.24 23.78 -13.84
C VAL A 351 -1.52 23.63 -13.02
N TYR A 352 -2.58 24.31 -13.47
CA TYR A 352 -3.88 24.28 -12.81
C TYR A 352 -5.04 24.47 -13.79
N ALA A 353 -5.95 23.51 -13.85
CA ALA A 353 -7.19 23.65 -14.59
C ALA A 353 -8.03 24.79 -13.97
N ALA A 354 -8.25 25.87 -14.72
CA ALA A 354 -8.80 27.11 -14.16
C ALA A 354 -10.23 26.90 -13.61
N LYS A 355 -10.55 27.61 -12.51
CA LYS A 355 -11.94 27.67 -12.00
C LYS A 355 -12.80 28.69 -12.75
N ARG A 356 -12.18 29.76 -13.25
CA ARG A 356 -12.87 30.93 -13.83
C ARG A 356 -13.29 30.74 -15.30
N ASN A 357 -12.66 29.79 -16.00
CA ASN A 357 -12.90 29.48 -17.40
C ASN A 357 -12.45 28.04 -17.69
N ARG A 358 -12.52 27.60 -18.94
CA ARG A 358 -12.11 26.24 -19.33
C ARG A 358 -10.62 26.12 -19.70
N ASN A 359 -9.81 27.18 -19.54
CA ASN A 359 -8.39 27.18 -19.89
C ASN A 359 -7.54 26.52 -18.80
N LEU A 360 -6.29 26.24 -19.15
CA LEU A 360 -5.27 25.78 -18.22
C LEU A 360 -4.41 26.97 -17.80
N ARG A 361 -4.17 27.15 -16.49
CA ARG A 361 -3.24 28.16 -15.95
C ARG A 361 -1.85 27.57 -15.83
N ILE A 362 -0.83 28.36 -16.12
CA ILE A 362 0.58 28.00 -16.00
C ILE A 362 1.31 29.11 -15.26
N ILE A 363 2.14 28.73 -14.28
CA ILE A 363 3.11 29.63 -13.63
C ILE A 363 4.51 29.08 -13.88
N THR A 364 5.37 29.87 -14.53
CA THR A 364 6.76 29.47 -14.79
C THR A 364 7.65 29.69 -13.55
N PRO A 365 8.84 29.05 -13.48
CA PRO A 365 9.76 29.21 -12.33
C PRO A 365 10.21 30.65 -12.06
N ASP A 366 10.17 31.51 -13.08
CA ASP A 366 10.48 32.95 -13.00
C ASP A 366 9.23 33.84 -12.79
N ASP A 367 8.16 33.27 -12.23
CA ASP A 367 6.92 33.97 -11.84
C ASP A 367 6.18 34.67 -12.99
N ARG A 368 6.23 34.11 -14.20
CA ARG A 368 5.39 34.56 -15.32
C ARG A 368 4.14 33.70 -15.41
N TYR A 369 3.03 34.34 -15.76
CA TYR A 369 1.70 33.74 -15.71
C TYR A 369 1.12 33.63 -17.12
N PHE A 370 0.59 32.46 -17.45
CA PHE A 370 0.00 32.19 -18.75
C PHE A 370 -1.32 31.42 -18.63
N GLU A 371 -2.15 31.57 -19.66
CA GLU A 371 -3.25 30.65 -19.97
C GLU A 371 -2.93 29.87 -21.24
N PHE A 372 -3.17 28.57 -21.19
CA PHE A 372 -3.24 27.71 -22.37
C PHE A 372 -4.72 27.47 -22.71
N THR A 373 -5.12 27.91 -23.90
CA THR A 373 -6.54 28.08 -24.24
C THR A 373 -7.19 26.78 -24.72
N LYS A 374 -8.40 26.46 -24.22
CA LYS A 374 -9.09 25.21 -24.60
C LYS A 374 -9.50 25.15 -26.06
N ALA A 375 -9.82 26.30 -26.67
CA ALA A 375 -10.40 26.32 -28.02
C ALA A 375 -9.33 26.31 -29.12
N GLN A 376 -8.16 26.90 -28.89
CA GLN A 376 -7.11 27.03 -29.90
C GLN A 376 -5.81 26.32 -29.54
N PHE A 377 -5.61 25.90 -28.28
CA PHE A 377 -4.34 25.35 -27.81
C PHE A 377 -3.18 26.34 -27.94
N ASP A 378 -3.48 27.63 -27.73
CA ASP A 378 -2.50 28.72 -27.75
C ASP A 378 -2.17 29.21 -26.33
N PHE A 379 -0.92 29.64 -26.13
CA PHE A 379 -0.47 30.33 -24.92
C PHE A 379 -0.80 31.83 -24.96
N LYS A 380 -1.27 32.38 -23.84
CA LYS A 380 -1.56 33.80 -23.67
C LYS A 380 -1.02 34.28 -22.33
N VAL A 381 -0.41 35.46 -22.30
CA VAL A 381 -0.02 36.11 -21.06
C VAL A 381 -1.24 36.34 -20.18
N ASP A 382 -1.10 36.07 -18.89
CA ASP A 382 -2.14 36.22 -17.89
C ASP A 382 -1.68 37.11 -16.73
N ALA A 383 -2.64 37.62 -15.96
CA ALA A 383 -2.35 38.42 -14.78
C ALA A 383 -1.75 37.58 -13.65
N THR A 384 -0.88 38.22 -12.86
CA THR A 384 -0.29 37.64 -11.65
C THR A 384 -1.37 37.21 -10.65
N ASP A 385 -1.14 36.08 -9.98
CA ASP A 385 -2.09 35.46 -9.05
C ASP A 385 -1.34 34.80 -7.88
N GLU A 386 -1.07 35.58 -6.83
CA GLU A 386 -0.34 35.11 -5.64
C GLU A 386 -1.07 33.99 -4.90
N LYS A 387 -2.41 34.00 -4.92
CA LYS A 387 -3.21 32.94 -4.29
C LYS A 387 -3.04 31.63 -5.02
N LEU A 388 -3.05 31.66 -6.35
CA LEU A 388 -2.79 30.46 -7.15
C LEU A 388 -1.35 29.97 -6.97
N LYS A 389 -0.37 30.88 -6.95
CA LYS A 389 1.03 30.53 -6.68
C LYS A 389 1.19 29.84 -5.33
N GLN A 390 0.59 30.39 -4.27
CA GLN A 390 0.60 29.78 -2.95
C GLN A 390 -0.11 28.42 -2.92
N LEU A 391 -1.23 28.27 -3.64
CA LEU A 391 -1.95 27.00 -3.75
C LEU A 391 -1.12 25.90 -4.41
N LEU A 392 -0.37 26.26 -5.46
CA LEU A 392 0.40 25.32 -6.28
C LEU A 392 1.80 25.03 -5.76
N GLN A 393 2.24 25.72 -4.71
CA GLN A 393 3.54 25.50 -4.06
C GLN A 393 3.81 24.01 -3.84
N VAL A 394 5.02 23.59 -4.16
CA VAL A 394 5.47 22.20 -4.06
C VAL A 394 6.51 22.11 -2.95
N GLU A 395 6.29 21.15 -2.05
CA GLU A 395 7.26 20.69 -1.06
C GLU A 395 7.45 19.18 -1.28
N PRO A 396 8.65 18.63 -1.04
CA PRO A 396 8.88 17.21 -1.21
C PRO A 396 8.05 16.40 -0.19
N GLU A 397 7.27 15.44 -0.68
CA GLU A 397 6.46 14.53 0.14
C GLU A 397 7.23 13.27 0.57
N PHE A 398 8.53 13.22 0.26
CA PHE A 398 9.41 12.11 0.53
C PHE A 398 10.77 12.60 1.03
N SER A 399 11.52 11.68 1.61
CA SER A 399 12.95 11.86 1.87
C SER A 399 13.73 10.74 1.17
N VAL A 400 15.05 10.92 1.04
CA VAL A 400 15.92 9.90 0.46
C VAL A 400 17.06 9.64 1.44
N ASP A 401 17.30 8.36 1.75
CA ASP A 401 18.50 7.94 2.44
C ASP A 401 19.40 7.12 1.51
N GLU A 402 20.52 6.60 2.01
CA GLU A 402 21.46 5.85 1.18
C GLU A 402 20.85 4.59 0.54
N ALA A 403 19.83 4.02 1.18
CA ALA A 403 19.22 2.75 0.83
C ALA A 403 18.00 2.91 -0.08
N SER A 404 17.17 3.94 0.14
CA SER A 404 15.88 4.04 -0.55
C SER A 404 15.26 5.45 -0.50
N VAL A 405 14.22 5.64 -1.30
CA VAL A 405 13.23 6.70 -1.06
C VAL A 405 12.37 6.30 0.14
N VAL A 406 11.99 7.26 0.98
CA VAL A 406 11.25 7.06 2.22
C VAL A 406 9.99 7.92 2.22
N ILE A 407 8.84 7.26 2.36
CA ILE A 407 7.52 7.87 2.51
C ILE A 407 7.05 7.71 3.95
N GLN A 408 6.52 8.77 4.53
CA GLN A 408 5.76 8.70 5.78
C GLN A 408 4.28 8.94 5.49
N SER A 409 3.44 7.98 5.85
CA SER A 409 1.99 8.12 5.69
C SER A 409 1.25 7.37 6.78
N GLN A 410 0.30 8.07 7.42
CA GLN A 410 -0.54 7.53 8.50
C GLN A 410 0.24 6.80 9.61
N GLY A 411 1.38 7.38 10.04
CA GLY A 411 2.23 6.80 11.09
C GLY A 411 3.02 5.56 10.64
N LYS A 412 2.95 5.18 9.37
CA LYS A 412 3.75 4.12 8.77
C LYS A 412 4.84 4.70 7.89
N ARG A 413 5.95 3.96 7.79
CA ARG A 413 7.07 4.27 6.91
C ARG A 413 7.15 3.22 5.81
N TYR A 414 7.18 3.68 4.57
CA TYR A 414 7.34 2.85 3.38
C TYR A 414 8.63 3.24 2.66
N ARG A 415 9.27 2.26 2.04
CA ARG A 415 10.50 2.44 1.27
C ARG A 415 10.26 2.08 -0.19
N LEU A 416 10.65 2.98 -1.08
CA LEU A 416 10.51 2.80 -2.54
C LEU A 416 11.88 2.69 -3.20
N PRO A 417 11.98 1.99 -4.33
CA PRO A 417 13.21 1.94 -5.12
C PRO A 417 13.61 3.33 -5.60
N LYS A 418 14.92 3.55 -5.64
CA LYS A 418 15.55 4.70 -6.29
C LYS A 418 15.65 4.44 -7.79
N GLY A 419 15.24 5.43 -8.57
CA GLY A 419 15.64 5.62 -9.96
C GLY A 419 16.99 6.33 -10.08
N ASP A 420 17.12 7.26 -11.04
CA ASP A 420 18.37 8.00 -11.27
C ASP A 420 18.76 8.91 -10.08
N ALA A 421 20.06 9.04 -9.80
CA ALA A 421 20.59 9.87 -8.71
C ALA A 421 20.32 11.38 -8.89
N ALA A 422 19.98 11.84 -10.10
CA ALA A 422 19.53 13.21 -10.33
C ALA A 422 18.28 13.57 -9.51
N TYR A 423 17.46 12.58 -9.14
CA TYR A 423 16.26 12.78 -8.31
C TYR A 423 16.56 12.84 -6.80
N ASP A 424 17.81 12.66 -6.36
CA ASP A 424 18.20 12.80 -4.94
C ASP A 424 18.09 14.24 -4.42
N ARG A 425 17.90 15.21 -5.32
CA ARG A 425 17.90 16.66 -5.06
C ARG A 425 16.89 17.36 -5.99
N PRO A 426 16.46 18.61 -5.69
CA PRO A 426 15.59 19.34 -6.61
C PRO A 426 16.30 19.64 -7.94
N PHE A 427 15.51 19.78 -9.01
CA PHE A 427 15.98 20.30 -10.29
C PHE A 427 16.22 21.81 -10.22
N ALA A 428 16.73 22.40 -11.31
CA ALA A 428 16.84 23.86 -11.42
C ALA A 428 15.47 24.57 -11.23
N SER A 429 14.38 23.90 -11.60
CA SER A 429 12.99 24.34 -11.39
C SER A 429 12.44 24.09 -9.97
N GLY A 430 13.23 23.54 -9.06
CA GLY A 430 12.77 23.08 -7.74
C GLY A 430 12.38 21.59 -7.70
N TRP A 431 11.74 21.19 -6.61
CA TRP A 431 11.23 19.82 -6.48
C TRP A 431 10.04 19.60 -7.43
N PRO A 432 9.99 18.48 -8.16
CA PRO A 432 8.81 18.12 -8.92
C PRO A 432 7.63 17.79 -7.99
N ARG A 433 6.39 17.99 -8.47
CA ARG A 433 5.19 17.57 -7.74
C ARG A 433 5.24 16.05 -7.51
N ALA A 434 5.12 15.63 -6.25
CA ALA A 434 5.20 14.22 -5.89
C ALA A 434 3.86 13.51 -6.05
N THR A 435 2.75 14.07 -5.56
CA THR A 435 1.41 13.46 -5.72
C THR A 435 0.40 14.43 -6.33
N ARG A 436 -0.53 13.89 -7.12
CA ARG A 436 -1.71 14.61 -7.59
C ARG A 436 -2.81 13.64 -8.00
N GLU A 437 -4.03 13.96 -7.65
CA GLU A 437 -5.21 13.33 -8.24
C GLU A 437 -5.36 13.83 -9.69
N VAL A 438 -5.26 12.88 -10.61
CA VAL A 438 -5.43 13.05 -12.07
C VAL A 438 -6.38 12.02 -12.67
N GLU A 439 -6.90 11.11 -11.84
CA GLU A 439 -8.03 10.22 -12.12
C GLU A 439 -8.94 10.22 -10.88
N SER A 440 -10.26 10.28 -11.04
CA SER A 440 -11.15 10.14 -9.90
C SER A 440 -10.88 8.81 -9.15
N GLU A 441 -10.97 8.84 -7.82
CA GLU A 441 -10.70 7.71 -6.91
C GLU A 441 -9.23 7.23 -6.82
N ARG A 442 -8.29 7.92 -7.48
CA ARG A 442 -6.86 7.54 -7.48
C ARG A 442 -5.95 8.75 -7.55
N GLU A 443 -4.86 8.70 -6.79
CA GLU A 443 -3.75 9.61 -7.01
C GLU A 443 -2.70 8.98 -7.92
N LEU A 444 -2.04 9.82 -8.71
CA LEU A 444 -0.81 9.46 -9.41
C LEU A 444 0.33 10.12 -8.65
N ALA A 445 1.36 9.34 -8.31
CA ALA A 445 2.59 9.86 -7.73
C ALA A 445 3.74 9.79 -8.73
N ASN A 446 4.52 10.85 -8.86
CA ASN A 446 5.78 10.87 -9.59
C ASN A 446 6.94 11.01 -8.60
N ILE A 447 7.57 9.89 -8.24
CA ILE A 447 8.59 9.86 -7.19
C ILE A 447 9.84 9.16 -7.71
N HIS A 448 10.95 9.90 -7.70
CA HIS A 448 12.28 9.41 -8.03
C HIS A 448 12.40 8.75 -9.43
N GLY A 449 11.67 9.30 -10.40
CA GLY A 449 11.67 8.82 -11.78
C GLY A 449 10.74 7.63 -12.02
N THR A 450 9.74 7.42 -11.17
CA THR A 450 8.72 6.40 -11.38
C THR A 450 7.34 6.97 -11.10
N PHE A 451 6.41 6.74 -12.02
CA PHE A 451 4.99 6.97 -11.77
C PHE A 451 4.41 5.79 -10.99
N TYR A 452 3.64 6.08 -9.95
CA TYR A 452 2.94 5.10 -9.13
C TYR A 452 1.44 5.42 -9.09
N GLU A 453 0.61 4.38 -9.17
CA GLU A 453 -0.82 4.48 -8.90
C GLU A 453 -1.08 4.28 -7.40
N LEU A 454 -1.84 5.19 -6.81
CA LEU A 454 -2.21 5.23 -5.41
C LEU A 454 -3.75 5.18 -5.28
N PRO A 455 -4.34 4.09 -4.78
CA PRO A 455 -5.79 4.02 -4.60
C PRO A 455 -6.29 5.01 -3.54
N LEU A 456 -7.41 5.69 -3.78
CA LEU A 456 -8.18 6.39 -2.75
C LEU A 456 -9.28 5.45 -2.25
N VAL A 457 -9.29 5.16 -0.95
CA VAL A 457 -10.33 4.32 -0.32
C VAL A 457 -11.58 5.15 -0.01
N THR A 458 -11.39 6.43 0.27
CA THR A 458 -12.45 7.38 0.57
C THR A 458 -12.00 8.75 0.10
N ASN A 459 -12.90 9.52 -0.51
CA ASN A 459 -12.62 10.92 -0.86
C ASN A 459 -12.18 11.69 0.40
N ASP A 460 -11.27 12.66 0.24
CA ASP A 460 -10.67 13.43 1.33
C ASP A 460 -9.79 12.66 2.33
N ALA A 461 -9.63 11.35 2.19
CA ALA A 461 -8.68 10.56 2.98
C ALA A 461 -7.33 10.47 2.28
N PRO A 462 -6.20 10.37 3.02
CA PRO A 462 -4.90 10.10 2.40
C PRO A 462 -4.94 8.78 1.61
N PRO A 463 -4.24 8.69 0.47
CA PRO A 463 -4.25 7.49 -0.36
C PRO A 463 -3.73 6.26 0.39
N ALA A 464 -4.16 5.08 -0.07
CA ALA A 464 -3.73 3.79 0.44
C ALA A 464 -2.32 3.45 -0.08
N TRP A 465 -1.30 4.09 0.50
CA TRP A 465 0.11 3.85 0.17
C TRP A 465 0.49 2.37 0.24
N ASN A 466 -0.14 1.61 1.15
CA ASN A 466 0.08 0.18 1.31
C ASN A 466 -0.39 -0.67 0.11
N LEU A 467 -1.23 -0.13 -0.77
CA LEU A 467 -1.73 -0.81 -1.98
C LEU A 467 -1.12 -0.27 -3.27
N MET A 468 -0.13 0.62 -3.17
CA MET A 468 0.48 1.25 -4.32
C MET A 468 1.11 0.26 -5.30
N ARG A 469 1.22 0.65 -6.56
CA ARG A 469 2.02 -0.08 -7.56
C ARG A 469 2.72 0.88 -8.52
N PRO A 470 3.89 0.53 -9.03
CA PRO A 470 4.53 1.31 -10.09
C PRO A 470 3.78 1.11 -11.41
N VAL A 471 3.77 2.15 -12.22
CA VAL A 471 3.20 2.23 -13.58
C VAL A 471 4.34 2.16 -14.59
N SER A 472 5.26 3.11 -14.51
CA SER A 472 6.39 3.23 -15.42
C SER A 472 7.53 3.99 -14.78
N SER A 473 8.76 3.64 -15.17
CA SER A 473 9.96 4.37 -14.79
C SER A 473 10.47 5.20 -15.97
N HIS A 474 10.97 6.39 -15.68
CA HIS A 474 11.45 7.35 -16.68
C HIS A 474 12.68 8.10 -16.16
N ARG A 475 13.34 8.80 -17.08
CA ARG A 475 14.50 9.67 -16.80
C ARG A 475 14.19 11.12 -17.16
N LYS A 476 12.94 11.54 -16.95
CA LYS A 476 12.44 12.88 -17.36
C LYS A 476 12.39 13.88 -16.20
N GLN A 477 12.59 15.15 -16.50
CA GLN A 477 12.42 16.29 -15.57
C GLN A 477 10.96 16.76 -15.55
N ILE A 478 10.01 15.88 -15.24
CA ILE A 478 8.58 16.23 -15.16
C ILE A 478 8.35 17.07 -13.90
N THR A 479 8.14 18.38 -14.06
CA THR A 479 8.11 19.33 -12.92
C THR A 479 6.75 19.41 -12.23
N ASP A 480 5.67 19.37 -13.01
CA ASP A 480 4.29 19.35 -12.55
C ASP A 480 3.43 18.64 -13.62
N TYR A 481 2.26 18.16 -13.23
CA TYR A 481 1.30 17.49 -14.09
C TYR A 481 -0.11 17.72 -13.57
N CYS A 482 -1.11 17.66 -14.45
CA CYS A 482 -2.52 17.67 -14.07
C CYS A 482 -3.39 17.07 -15.16
N SER A 483 -4.65 16.79 -14.85
CA SER A 483 -5.65 16.55 -15.89
C SER A 483 -6.26 17.86 -16.36
N TRP A 484 -6.38 18.01 -17.67
CA TRP A 484 -7.08 19.12 -18.29
C TRP A 484 -7.63 18.70 -19.65
N ASN A 485 -8.90 19.03 -19.91
CA ASN A 485 -9.58 18.67 -21.15
C ASN A 485 -9.61 17.15 -21.43
N GLY A 486 -9.64 16.34 -20.37
CA GLY A 486 -9.55 14.87 -20.42
C GLY A 486 -8.21 14.31 -20.91
N LEU A 487 -7.17 15.14 -20.86
CA LEU A 487 -5.79 14.78 -21.18
C LEU A 487 -4.93 14.93 -19.94
N LEU A 488 -3.93 14.06 -19.82
CA LEU A 488 -2.81 14.25 -18.93
C LEU A 488 -1.91 15.34 -19.52
N VAL A 489 -1.63 16.36 -18.72
CA VAL A 489 -0.66 17.42 -19.02
C VAL A 489 0.61 17.17 -18.23
N LEU A 490 1.77 17.21 -18.89
CA LEU A 490 3.09 17.15 -18.26
C LEU A 490 3.89 18.42 -18.56
N CYS A 491 4.51 19.00 -17.53
CA CYS A 491 5.51 20.07 -17.66
C CYS A 491 6.93 19.48 -17.70
N GLY A 492 7.94 20.28 -18.05
CA GLY A 492 9.33 19.84 -18.15
C GLY A 492 9.77 19.55 -19.59
N VAL A 493 9.45 20.47 -20.50
CA VAL A 493 9.74 20.34 -21.94
C VAL A 493 11.18 20.77 -22.25
N LYS A 494 11.85 20.17 -23.24
CA LYS A 494 13.19 20.62 -23.69
C LYS A 494 13.11 22.02 -24.28
N GLN A 495 14.15 22.83 -24.08
CA GLN A 495 14.17 24.22 -24.59
C GLN A 495 14.14 24.30 -26.12
N ASP A 496 14.70 23.31 -26.80
CA ASP A 496 14.78 23.20 -28.26
C ASP A 496 13.72 22.26 -28.85
N ALA A 497 12.76 21.82 -28.04
CA ALA A 497 11.71 20.93 -28.50
C ALA A 497 10.84 21.61 -29.57
N SER A 498 10.50 20.86 -30.61
CA SER A 498 9.61 21.31 -31.68
C SER A 498 8.21 20.72 -31.50
N GLU A 499 7.19 21.51 -31.82
CA GLU A 499 5.79 21.08 -31.70
C GLU A 499 5.49 19.80 -32.48
N ASN A 500 4.60 19.00 -31.91
CA ASN A 500 4.06 17.78 -32.52
C ASN A 500 2.68 17.47 -31.91
N ASP A 501 2.09 16.32 -32.26
CA ASP A 501 0.75 15.91 -31.81
C ASP A 501 0.58 15.88 -30.27
N HIS A 502 1.68 15.74 -29.52
CA HIS A 502 1.70 15.74 -28.06
C HIS A 502 2.35 16.98 -27.46
N LEU A 503 3.07 17.79 -28.24
CA LEU A 503 3.89 18.86 -27.70
C LEU A 503 3.47 20.22 -28.25
N PHE A 504 3.12 21.13 -27.34
CA PHE A 504 2.69 22.49 -27.64
C PHE A 504 3.70 23.46 -27.03
N CYS A 505 4.27 24.37 -27.81
CA CYS A 505 5.37 25.23 -27.38
C CYS A 505 5.24 26.64 -27.96
N ASP A 506 5.54 27.66 -27.15
CA ASP A 506 5.81 29.01 -27.65
C ASP A 506 7.25 29.39 -27.31
N PRO A 507 8.19 29.28 -28.27
CA PRO A 507 9.59 29.62 -28.03
C PRO A 507 9.83 31.09 -27.70
N LYS A 508 8.95 32.01 -28.12
CA LYS A 508 9.09 33.45 -27.80
C LYS A 508 8.73 33.72 -26.36
N LEU A 509 7.71 33.01 -25.86
CA LEU A 509 7.30 33.07 -24.47
C LEU A 509 8.09 32.11 -23.58
N GLY A 510 8.85 31.16 -24.14
CA GLY A 510 9.60 30.16 -23.40
C GLY A 510 8.69 29.29 -22.53
N VAL A 511 7.58 28.83 -23.09
CA VAL A 511 6.59 27.96 -22.43
C VAL A 511 6.31 26.73 -23.29
N GLY A 512 6.00 25.61 -22.66
CA GLY A 512 5.68 24.38 -23.37
C GLY A 512 5.00 23.36 -22.47
N LEU A 513 4.14 22.54 -23.07
CA LEU A 513 3.38 21.49 -22.40
C LEU A 513 3.35 20.24 -23.27
N TRP A 514 3.46 19.07 -22.62
CA TRP A 514 3.14 17.79 -23.23
C TRP A 514 1.72 17.37 -22.85
N LEU A 515 0.92 16.91 -23.82
CA LEU A 515 -0.47 16.47 -23.66
C LEU A 515 -0.65 15.06 -24.21
N GLY A 516 -1.32 14.18 -23.47
CA GLY A 516 -1.65 12.83 -23.93
C GLY A 516 -2.71 12.13 -23.06
N GLY A 517 -2.96 10.86 -23.31
CA GLY A 517 -3.80 10.04 -22.44
C GLY A 517 -3.02 9.57 -21.21
N ILE A 518 -3.70 9.38 -20.06
CA ILE A 518 -3.01 8.86 -18.88
C ILE A 518 -2.39 7.47 -19.12
N ASP A 519 -3.05 6.63 -19.93
CA ASP A 519 -2.55 5.30 -20.29
C ASP A 519 -1.31 5.34 -21.20
N ASP A 520 -0.96 6.50 -21.76
CA ASP A 520 0.34 6.67 -22.45
C ASP A 520 1.51 6.54 -21.46
N LEU A 521 1.30 6.73 -20.16
CA LEU A 521 2.35 6.50 -19.15
C LEU A 521 2.89 5.06 -19.18
N TRP A 522 2.11 4.07 -19.60
CA TRP A 522 2.59 2.70 -19.81
C TRP A 522 3.64 2.58 -20.92
N LYS A 523 3.79 3.62 -21.76
CA LYS A 523 4.73 3.63 -22.88
C LYS A 523 6.10 4.24 -22.51
N LEU A 524 6.23 4.86 -21.33
CA LEU A 524 7.50 5.42 -20.83
C LEU A 524 8.56 4.36 -20.53
N GLY A 525 8.14 3.13 -20.28
CA GLY A 525 9.01 2.01 -19.95
C GLY A 525 8.52 1.28 -18.71
N LYS A 526 8.89 0.01 -18.59
CA LYS A 526 8.49 -0.80 -17.44
C LYS A 526 9.12 -0.28 -16.14
N PRO A 527 8.51 -0.55 -14.98
CA PRO A 527 9.09 -0.23 -13.68
C PRO A 527 10.47 -0.86 -13.46
N ILE A 528 11.45 -0.04 -13.07
CA ILE A 528 12.80 -0.45 -12.68
C ILE A 528 13.25 0.36 -11.47
N GLY A 529 14.30 -0.08 -10.79
CA GLY A 529 14.88 0.67 -9.67
C GLY A 529 15.77 -0.19 -8.79
N HIS A 530 16.43 0.46 -7.84
CA HIS A 530 17.35 -0.20 -6.91
C HIS A 530 17.20 0.37 -5.51
N GLY A 531 17.63 -0.38 -4.50
CA GLY A 531 17.58 0.06 -3.11
C GLY A 531 17.03 -1.01 -2.19
N GLY A 532 16.71 -0.68 -0.95
CA GLY A 532 16.18 -1.69 -0.04
C GLY A 532 15.92 -1.18 1.37
N PRO A 533 15.53 -2.07 2.29
CA PRO A 533 15.26 -1.69 3.66
C PRO A 533 16.51 -1.19 4.40
N TRP A 534 17.70 -1.72 4.07
CA TRP A 534 18.95 -1.41 4.78
C TRP A 534 20.14 -1.29 3.84
N LYS A 535 21.00 -0.30 4.11
CA LYS A 535 22.34 -0.16 3.53
C LYS A 535 23.27 0.30 4.63
N SER A 536 24.24 -0.54 4.97
CA SER A 536 25.17 -0.31 6.09
C SER A 536 24.45 0.17 7.36
N THR A 537 23.29 -0.43 7.66
CA THR A 537 22.39 0.05 8.72
C THR A 537 22.62 -0.73 10.01
N PRO A 538 22.83 -0.07 11.17
CA PRO A 538 22.81 -0.74 12.46
C PRO A 538 21.43 -1.34 12.74
N VAL A 539 21.39 -2.62 13.08
CA VAL A 539 20.15 -3.37 13.34
C VAL A 539 20.27 -4.19 14.62
N GLU A 540 19.14 -4.37 15.28
CA GLU A 540 19.00 -5.25 16.44
C GLU A 540 18.40 -6.61 16.02
N ALA A 541 18.72 -7.65 16.77
CA ALA A 541 18.18 -8.99 16.55
C ALA A 541 16.65 -8.98 16.72
N GLY A 542 15.94 -9.62 15.78
CA GLY A 542 14.48 -9.77 15.79
C GLY A 542 13.69 -8.52 15.44
N ILE A 543 14.33 -7.37 15.23
CA ILE A 543 13.65 -6.13 14.84
C ILE A 543 13.51 -6.08 13.31
N HIS A 544 12.27 -5.87 12.87
CA HIS A 544 11.94 -5.80 11.45
C HIS A 544 12.28 -4.43 10.87
N SER A 545 12.74 -4.41 9.63
CA SER A 545 12.88 -3.20 8.82
C SER A 545 11.51 -2.58 8.49
N ASP A 546 11.56 -1.34 7.99
CA ASP A 546 10.43 -0.77 7.23
C ASP A 546 10.11 -1.64 6.01
N ALA A 547 8.86 -1.55 5.53
CA ALA A 547 8.40 -2.23 4.33
C ALA A 547 9.03 -1.61 3.07
N TYR A 548 9.59 -2.45 2.20
CA TYR A 548 10.13 -2.08 0.89
C TYR A 548 9.24 -2.61 -0.24
N LEU A 549 8.90 -1.76 -1.22
CA LEU A 549 7.92 -2.08 -2.26
C LEU A 549 8.40 -3.23 -3.15
N MET A 550 7.61 -4.30 -3.23
CA MET A 550 7.95 -5.51 -4.02
C MET A 550 7.06 -5.68 -5.26
N ARG A 551 5.84 -5.12 -5.22
CA ARG A 551 4.83 -5.28 -6.27
C ARG A 551 5.17 -4.50 -7.54
N GLY A 552 4.81 -5.08 -8.69
CA GLY A 552 4.80 -4.39 -9.98
C GLY A 552 6.14 -4.38 -10.74
N TYR A 553 7.20 -4.90 -10.12
CA TYR A 553 8.46 -5.22 -10.80
C TYR A 553 8.42 -6.66 -11.30
N ASP A 554 9.09 -6.98 -12.40
CA ASP A 554 9.14 -8.34 -12.97
C ASP A 554 10.38 -9.10 -12.46
N ARG A 555 11.58 -8.72 -12.92
CA ARG A 555 12.85 -9.31 -12.51
C ARG A 555 13.34 -8.66 -11.22
N LYS A 556 13.64 -9.49 -10.23
CA LYS A 556 14.05 -9.05 -8.90
C LYS A 556 15.23 -9.88 -8.43
N SER A 557 16.20 -9.23 -7.85
CA SER A 557 17.26 -9.89 -7.08
C SER A 557 17.54 -9.12 -5.80
N VAL A 558 18.18 -9.77 -4.84
CA VAL A 558 18.58 -9.18 -3.56
C VAL A 558 19.99 -9.61 -3.21
N SER A 559 20.77 -8.64 -2.71
CA SER A 559 22.10 -8.80 -2.14
C SER A 559 22.03 -8.54 -0.64
N LEU A 560 22.55 -9.48 0.16
CA LEU A 560 22.53 -9.43 1.62
C LEU A 560 23.96 -9.56 2.18
N SER A 561 24.33 -8.70 3.14
CA SER A 561 25.62 -8.77 3.84
C SER A 561 25.56 -8.15 5.24
N HIS A 562 26.59 -8.39 6.06
CA HIS A 562 26.72 -7.83 7.40
C HIS A 562 28.19 -7.61 7.81
N LEU A 563 28.41 -6.89 8.92
CA LEU A 563 29.74 -6.60 9.48
C LEU A 563 30.13 -7.40 10.73
N SER A 564 29.26 -8.27 11.28
CA SER A 564 29.61 -9.20 12.35
C SER A 564 30.78 -10.14 11.98
N SER A 565 31.58 -10.53 12.98
CA SER A 565 32.64 -11.55 12.87
C SER A 565 32.11 -12.99 12.83
N ASP A 566 30.89 -13.20 13.32
CA ASP A 566 30.20 -14.50 13.29
C ASP A 566 29.14 -14.51 12.17
N PRO A 567 28.76 -15.69 11.64
CA PRO A 567 27.67 -15.79 10.68
C PRO A 567 26.36 -15.21 11.24
N VAL A 568 25.63 -14.45 10.41
CA VAL A 568 24.32 -13.88 10.76
C VAL A 568 23.25 -14.43 9.82
N THR A 569 22.10 -14.79 10.39
CA THR A 569 20.92 -15.14 9.60
C THR A 569 20.10 -13.88 9.33
N ILE A 570 19.93 -13.54 8.06
CA ILE A 570 18.96 -12.51 7.64
C ILE A 570 17.73 -13.22 7.07
N THR A 571 16.55 -12.93 7.63
CA THR A 571 15.28 -13.47 7.17
C THR A 571 14.50 -12.40 6.44
N LEU A 572 14.02 -12.73 5.24
CA LEU A 572 13.07 -11.92 4.49
C LEU A 572 11.65 -12.40 4.76
N GLU A 573 10.74 -11.46 5.00
CA GLU A 573 9.30 -11.66 5.06
C GLU A 573 8.60 -10.85 3.98
N ILE A 574 7.46 -11.32 3.51
CA ILE A 574 6.65 -10.64 2.50
C ILE A 574 5.24 -10.38 2.98
N ASP A 575 4.69 -9.23 2.61
CA ASP A 575 3.27 -8.91 2.76
C ASP A 575 2.54 -9.36 1.50
N ILE A 576 1.63 -10.33 1.63
CA ILE A 576 0.91 -10.90 0.49
C ILE A 576 -0.39 -10.15 0.19
N ASP A 577 -0.99 -9.42 1.14
CA ASP A 577 -2.27 -8.73 0.94
C ASP A 577 -2.14 -7.19 0.91
N GLY A 578 -0.95 -6.66 1.20
CA GLY A 578 -0.69 -5.23 1.30
C GLY A 578 -1.30 -4.60 2.55
N ASN A 579 -1.92 -5.38 3.43
CA ASN A 579 -2.56 -4.92 4.65
C ASN A 579 -1.90 -5.53 5.90
N GLY A 580 -0.62 -5.92 5.77
CA GLY A 580 0.19 -6.42 6.87
C GLY A 580 0.06 -7.92 7.12
N MET A 581 -0.39 -8.71 6.14
CA MET A 581 -0.32 -10.17 6.21
C MET A 581 1.11 -10.63 5.88
N TRP A 582 2.00 -10.44 6.85
CA TRP A 582 3.42 -10.78 6.74
C TRP A 582 3.65 -12.28 6.92
N VAL A 583 4.36 -12.88 5.97
CA VAL A 583 4.75 -14.29 6.01
C VAL A 583 6.25 -14.46 5.76
N PRO A 584 6.90 -15.47 6.38
CA PRO A 584 8.27 -15.81 6.05
C PRO A 584 8.42 -16.15 4.56
N TYR A 585 9.44 -15.58 3.93
CA TYR A 585 9.84 -15.96 2.58
C TYR A 585 11.04 -16.92 2.60
N LYS A 586 12.17 -16.46 3.16
CA LYS A 586 13.43 -17.23 3.18
C LYS A 586 14.40 -16.65 4.21
N SER A 587 15.11 -17.54 4.91
CA SER A 587 16.24 -17.20 5.77
C SER A 587 17.56 -17.51 5.07
N PHE A 588 18.51 -16.59 5.17
CA PHE A 588 19.83 -16.66 4.57
C PHE A 588 20.87 -16.64 5.67
N VAL A 589 21.60 -17.75 5.86
CA VAL A 589 22.78 -17.76 6.74
C VAL A 589 23.94 -17.19 5.96
N ILE A 590 24.43 -16.01 6.38
CA ILE A 590 25.47 -15.27 5.68
C ILE A 590 26.77 -15.41 6.48
N PRO A 591 27.84 -15.96 5.89
CA PRO A 591 29.15 -15.96 6.53
C PRO A 591 29.74 -14.55 6.68
N ALA A 592 30.50 -14.33 7.76
CA ALA A 592 31.20 -13.08 8.00
C ALA A 592 32.09 -12.65 6.82
N GLY A 593 32.02 -11.36 6.47
CA GLY A 593 32.79 -10.77 5.37
C GLY A 593 32.35 -11.18 3.96
N THR A 594 31.20 -11.85 3.80
CA THR A 594 30.66 -12.27 2.50
C THR A 594 29.37 -11.54 2.13
N THR A 595 28.96 -11.70 0.87
CA THR A 595 27.67 -11.22 0.35
C THR A 595 26.93 -12.38 -0.29
N THR A 596 25.69 -12.58 0.11
CA THR A 596 24.80 -13.60 -0.46
C THR A 596 23.84 -12.94 -1.43
N ASN A 597 23.72 -13.50 -2.63
CA ASN A 597 22.78 -13.05 -3.65
C ASN A 597 21.65 -14.05 -3.83
N HIS A 598 20.45 -13.55 -4.11
CA HIS A 598 19.28 -14.36 -4.40
C HIS A 598 18.44 -13.73 -5.51
N THR A 599 18.14 -14.52 -6.53
CA THR A 599 17.24 -14.12 -7.63
C THR A 599 15.86 -14.70 -7.38
N PHE A 600 14.84 -13.85 -7.44
CA PHE A 600 13.46 -14.30 -7.27
C PHE A 600 12.95 -14.94 -8.58
N PRO A 601 12.08 -15.96 -8.50
CA PRO A 601 11.40 -16.47 -9.69
C PRO A 601 10.68 -15.35 -10.44
N LEU A 602 10.59 -15.42 -11.78
CA LEU A 602 9.90 -14.41 -12.58
C LEU A 602 8.44 -14.22 -12.14
N ALA A 603 7.77 -15.31 -11.75
CA ALA A 603 6.39 -15.25 -11.26
C ALA A 603 6.25 -14.61 -9.87
N PHE A 604 7.34 -14.43 -9.13
CA PHE A 604 7.28 -13.95 -7.76
C PHE A 604 6.74 -12.53 -7.68
N SER A 605 5.67 -12.37 -6.91
CA SER A 605 5.02 -11.10 -6.65
C SER A 605 4.45 -11.13 -5.23
N ALA A 606 4.56 -10.01 -4.54
CA ALA A 606 4.01 -9.73 -3.22
C ALA A 606 3.83 -8.21 -3.13
N PHE A 607 3.12 -7.68 -2.14
CA PHE A 607 2.99 -6.23 -1.97
C PHE A 607 4.29 -5.61 -1.48
N TRP A 608 4.79 -6.10 -0.36
CA TRP A 608 5.96 -5.56 0.33
C TRP A 608 6.91 -6.67 0.76
N VAL A 609 8.16 -6.29 1.01
CA VAL A 609 9.17 -7.13 1.65
C VAL A 609 9.80 -6.39 2.84
N ARG A 610 10.17 -7.12 3.89
CA ARG A 610 10.94 -6.59 5.02
C ARG A 610 11.98 -7.61 5.47
N ALA A 611 12.97 -7.16 6.23
CA ALA A 611 14.04 -8.01 6.75
C ALA A 611 14.13 -7.93 8.28
N PHE A 612 14.58 -9.01 8.92
CA PHE A 612 15.06 -9.01 10.30
C PHE A 612 16.31 -9.91 10.40
N THR A 613 17.09 -9.74 11.48
CA THR A 613 18.31 -10.52 11.73
C THR A 613 18.19 -11.35 13.00
N ASP A 614 18.97 -12.42 13.14
CA ASP A 614 19.07 -13.19 14.39
C ASP A 614 20.09 -12.63 15.39
N ALA A 615 20.91 -11.66 14.97
CA ALA A 615 21.94 -11.02 15.78
C ALA A 615 22.08 -9.53 15.47
N ALA A 616 22.38 -8.72 16.49
CA ALA A 616 22.66 -7.31 16.28
C ALA A 616 23.95 -7.13 15.47
N THR A 617 23.91 -6.30 14.43
CA THR A 617 25.04 -6.06 13.51
C THR A 617 24.79 -4.78 12.71
N THR A 618 25.76 -4.36 11.89
CA THR A 618 25.46 -3.52 10.72
C THR A 618 25.15 -4.42 9.53
N ALA A 619 24.01 -4.22 8.89
CA ALA A 619 23.52 -5.07 7.79
C ALA A 619 23.17 -4.26 6.53
N THR A 620 23.25 -4.93 5.39
CA THR A 620 22.82 -4.43 4.08
C THR A 620 21.89 -5.44 3.45
N VAL A 621 20.73 -4.97 2.97
CA VAL A 621 19.75 -5.72 2.19
C VAL A 621 19.30 -4.80 1.07
N GLN A 622 19.79 -5.05 -0.14
CA GLN A 622 19.57 -4.20 -1.31
C GLN A 622 19.03 -5.06 -2.45
N PHE A 623 17.99 -4.56 -3.11
CA PHE A 623 17.29 -5.16 -4.22
C PHE A 623 17.61 -4.42 -5.52
N GLU A 624 17.61 -5.19 -6.60
CA GLU A 624 17.69 -4.70 -7.98
C GLU A 624 16.45 -5.15 -8.74
N TYR A 625 15.74 -4.20 -9.35
CA TYR A 625 14.56 -4.40 -10.17
C TYR A 625 14.83 -3.97 -11.63
N GLN A 626 14.62 -4.88 -12.59
CA GLN A 626 15.19 -4.77 -13.95
C GLN A 626 14.24 -5.03 -15.11
#